data_AF-A0A5J9TB53-F1
#
_entry.id   AF-A0A5J9TB53-F1
#
_cell.length_a   1.000
_cell.length_b   1.000
_cell.length_c   1.000
_cell.angle_alpha   90.00
_cell.angle_beta   90.00
_cell.angle_gamma   90.00
#
_symmetry.space_group_name_H-M   'P 1'
#
loop_
_entity.id
_entity.type
_entity.pdbx_description
1 polymer ?
#
loop_
_entity_poly.entity_id
_entity_poly.type
_entity_poly.pdbx_seq_one_letter_code
_entity_poly.pdbx_strand_id
1 'polypeptide(L)'
;MATTAPSLFVCLLLCLCCASCLRAHEDQLAAGAGAGGYRVRAVTVDQGGARLRAQLAAVAGGGNVSAAGYGEDVQNLDVYAS
;
A
#
# COMPACT_ATOMS: atom_id res chain seq x y z
N MET A 1 -21.28 -23.59 32.84
CA MET A 1 -20.99 -23.64 31.38
C MET A 1 -21.77 -22.53 30.71
N ALA A 2 -21.24 -21.97 29.62
CA ALA A 2 -21.83 -20.92 28.76
C ALA A 2 -21.59 -19.45 29.18
N THR A 3 -20.40 -18.91 28.86
CA THR A 3 -20.22 -17.48 28.48
C THR A 3 -19.03 -17.26 27.52
N THR A 4 -18.48 -18.31 26.89
CA THR A 4 -17.36 -18.18 25.93
C THR A 4 -17.81 -17.78 24.51
N ALA A 5 -19.10 -17.93 24.20
CA ALA A 5 -19.67 -17.62 22.89
C ALA A 5 -19.68 -16.12 22.50
N PRO A 6 -20.06 -15.15 23.37
CA PRO A 6 -20.12 -13.75 22.97
C PRO A 6 -18.74 -13.15 22.67
N SER A 7 -17.70 -13.57 23.40
CA SER A 7 -16.34 -13.08 23.16
C SER A 7 -15.80 -13.53 21.79
N LEU A 8 -16.05 -14.77 21.41
CA LEU A 8 -15.59 -15.31 20.12
C LEU A 8 -16.33 -14.65 18.95
N PHE A 9 -17.61 -14.37 19.12
CA PHE A 9 -18.42 -13.72 18.08
C PHE A 9 -17.98 -12.27 17.84
N VAL A 10 -17.68 -11.53 18.91
CA VAL A 10 -17.12 -10.17 18.82
C VAL A 10 -15.75 -10.18 18.15
N CYS A 11 -14.87 -11.12 18.52
CA CYS A 11 -13.58 -11.29 17.86
C CYS A 11 -13.71 -11.58 16.36
N LEU A 12 -14.64 -12.46 15.97
CA LEU A 12 -14.89 -12.78 14.56
C LEU A 12 -15.38 -11.56 13.76
N LEU A 13 -16.30 -10.77 14.34
CA LEU A 13 -16.80 -9.54 13.71
C LEU A 13 -15.69 -8.49 13.55
N LEU A 14 -14.83 -8.33 14.56
CA LEU A 14 -13.65 -7.46 14.49
C LEU A 14 -12.69 -7.93 13.39
N CYS A 15 -12.40 -9.22 13.30
CA CYS A 15 -11.53 -9.78 12.27
C CYS A 15 -12.10 -9.57 10.85
N LEU A 16 -13.41 -9.79 10.67
CA LEU A 16 -14.09 -9.57 9.38
C LEU A 16 -14.10 -8.09 9.00
N CYS A 17 -14.34 -7.20 9.97
CA CYS A 17 -14.28 -5.76 9.76
C CYS A 17 -12.87 -5.32 9.33
N CYS A 18 -11.83 -5.72 10.06
CA CYS A 18 -10.45 -5.43 9.71
C CYS A 18 -10.08 -5.97 8.31
N ALA A 19 -10.46 -7.21 8.00
CA ALA A 19 -10.20 -7.79 6.68
C ALA A 19 -10.91 -7.04 5.55
N SER A 20 -12.12 -6.53 5.80
CA SER A 20 -12.90 -5.72 4.86
C SER A 20 -12.25 -4.35 4.65
N CYS A 21 -11.78 -3.71 5.71
CA CYS A 21 -11.07 -2.43 5.64
C CYS A 21 -9.72 -2.56 4.93
N LEU A 22 -8.96 -3.63 5.18
CA LEU A 22 -7.72 -3.91 4.46
C LEU A 22 -7.99 -4.11 2.97
N ARG A 23 -9.01 -4.92 2.62
CA ARG A 23 -9.39 -5.10 1.22
C ARG A 23 -9.85 -3.82 0.54
N ALA A 24 -10.66 -2.99 1.21
CA ALA A 24 -11.07 -1.70 0.67
C ALA A 24 -9.87 -0.77 0.45
N HIS A 25 -8.88 -0.78 1.35
CA HIS A 25 -7.65 -0.01 1.18
C HIS A 25 -6.78 -0.56 0.04
N GLU A 26 -6.69 -1.88 -0.12
CA GLU A 26 -6.00 -2.53 -1.23
C GLU A 26 -6.68 -2.25 -2.57
N ASP A 27 -8.01 -2.34 -2.63
CA ASP A 27 -8.83 -2.03 -3.80
C ASP A 27 -8.76 -0.53 -4.14
N GLN A 28 -8.68 0.35 -3.14
CA GLN A 28 -8.49 1.78 -3.35
C GLN A 28 -7.05 2.09 -3.84
N LEU A 29 -6.05 1.33 -3.39
CA LEU A 29 -4.70 1.37 -3.96
C LEU A 29 -4.69 0.87 -5.41
N ALA A 30 -5.43 -0.19 -5.71
CA ALA A 30 -5.52 -0.79 -7.03
C ALA A 30 -6.34 0.07 -8.01
N ALA A 31 -7.43 0.68 -7.56
CA ALA A 31 -8.27 1.59 -8.33
C ALA A 31 -7.61 2.97 -8.51
N GLY A 32 -6.82 3.43 -7.54
CA GLY A 32 -5.99 4.63 -7.65
C GLY A 32 -4.78 4.46 -8.57
N ALA A 33 -4.38 3.21 -8.86
CA ALA A 33 -3.33 2.87 -9.82
C ALA A 33 -3.81 2.89 -11.29
N GLY A 34 -5.00 3.45 -11.56
CA GLY A 34 -5.61 3.53 -12.88
C GLY A 34 -4.85 4.37 -13.93
N ALA A 35 -3.74 5.03 -13.59
CA ALA A 35 -2.88 5.72 -14.54
C ALA A 35 -1.45 5.88 -13.98
N GLY A 36 -0.67 4.81 -13.96
CA GLY A 36 0.74 4.85 -13.56
C GLY A 36 0.99 5.20 -12.08
N GLY A 37 2.26 5.29 -11.70
CA GLY A 37 2.69 5.59 -10.33
C GLY A 37 3.74 4.61 -9.81
N TYR A 38 3.98 4.65 -8.49
CA TYR A 38 5.04 3.88 -7.85
C TYR A 38 4.52 3.05 -6.68
N ARG A 39 4.97 1.80 -6.58
CA ARG A 39 4.69 0.88 -5.47
C ARG A 39 5.88 0.83 -4.53
N VAL A 40 5.62 1.02 -3.24
CA VAL A 40 6.62 0.90 -2.17
C VAL A 40 7.10 -0.57 -2.08
N ARG A 41 8.42 -0.77 -2.10
CA ARG A 41 9.09 -2.07 -1.92
C ARG A 41 9.65 -2.26 -0.52
N ALA A 42 10.23 -1.20 0.04
CA ALA A 42 10.84 -1.24 1.37
C ALA A 42 10.76 0.14 2.01
N VAL A 43 10.65 0.14 3.34
CA VAL A 43 10.71 1.36 4.16
C VAL A 43 11.70 1.11 5.29
N THR A 44 12.63 2.04 5.48
CA THR A 44 13.55 2.06 6.62
C THR A 44 13.49 3.41 7.31
N VAL A 45 13.69 3.41 8.62
CA VAL A 45 13.86 4.63 9.42
C VAL A 45 15.27 4.58 9.98
N ASP A 46 15.96 5.71 10.00
CA ASP A 46 17.29 5.82 10.58
C ASP A 46 17.29 5.50 12.08
N GLN A 47 18.47 5.21 12.64
CA GLN A 47 18.60 4.86 14.06
C GLN A 47 18.14 6.00 15.01
N GLY A 48 18.18 7.25 14.52
CA GLY A 48 17.72 8.42 15.25
C GLY A 48 16.20 8.62 15.21
N GLY A 49 15.46 7.86 14.40
CA GLY A 49 14.03 8.06 14.19
C GLY A 49 13.67 9.37 13.47
N ALA A 50 14.67 10.08 12.95
CA ALA A 50 14.53 11.42 12.40
C ALA A 50 14.38 11.42 10.87
N ARG A 51 14.73 10.31 10.20
CA ARG A 51 14.65 10.22 8.74
C ARG A 51 14.07 8.89 8.28
N LEU A 52 13.04 8.98 7.46
CA LEU A 52 12.44 7.86 6.74
C LEU A 52 13.03 7.79 5.33
N ARG A 53 13.35 6.57 4.87
CA ARG A 53 13.66 6.24 3.47
C ARG A 53 12.66 5.21 2.97
N ALA A 54 12.03 5.48 1.85
CA ALA A 54 11.21 4.52 1.12
C ALA A 54 11.84 4.21 -0.24
N GLN A 55 11.93 2.93 -0.58
CA GLN A 55 12.28 2.45 -1.91
C GLN A 55 10.97 2.15 -2.65
N LEU A 56 10.79 2.75 -3.83
CA LEU A 56 9.61 2.55 -4.66
C LEU A 56 10.02 2.08 -6.05
N ALA A 57 9.17 1.28 -6.68
CA ALA A 57 9.32 0.88 -8.07
C ALA A 57 8.10 1.29 -8.89
N ALA A 58 8.32 1.70 -10.14
CA ALA A 58 7.23 2.03 -11.04
C ALA A 58 6.25 0.86 -11.16
N VAL A 59 4.95 1.15 -11.12
CA VAL A 59 3.90 0.17 -11.37
C VAL A 59 3.68 0.10 -12.87
N ALA A 60 3.94 -1.08 -13.44
CA ALA A 60 3.60 -1.36 -14.83
C ALA A 60 2.07 -1.47 -14.96
N GLY A 61 1.40 -0.32 -15.13
CA GLY A 61 -0.05 -0.20 -15.22
C GLY A 61 -0.47 0.36 -16.58
N GLY A 62 -0.91 -0.54 -17.47
CA GLY A 62 -1.95 -0.25 -18.46
C GLY A 62 -1.63 0.76 -19.56
N GLY A 63 -0.83 0.36 -20.53
CA GLY A 63 -0.83 0.95 -21.87
C GLY A 63 0.34 1.89 -22.12
N ASN A 64 0.83 1.82 -23.35
CA ASN A 64 1.91 2.60 -23.95
C ASN A 64 1.64 4.13 -24.00
N VAL A 65 0.95 4.70 -23.02
CA VAL A 65 0.42 6.08 -23.06
C VAL A 65 1.39 7.07 -22.41
N SER A 66 2.15 6.69 -21.37
CA SER A 66 3.13 7.60 -20.73
C SER A 66 4.39 7.83 -21.58
N ALA A 67 4.83 6.82 -22.33
CA ALA A 67 5.96 6.95 -23.26
C ALA A 67 5.66 7.89 -24.45
N ALA A 68 4.41 8.26 -24.67
CA ALA A 68 4.00 9.06 -25.84
C ALA A 68 4.25 10.58 -25.68
N GLY A 69 4.60 11.09 -24.49
CA GLY A 69 4.73 12.54 -24.25
C GLY A 69 6.03 13.01 -23.58
N TYR A 70 6.58 12.23 -22.63
CA TYR A 70 7.66 12.71 -21.75
C TYR A 70 8.85 11.76 -21.59
N GLY A 71 8.87 10.66 -22.35
CA GLY A 71 9.91 9.62 -22.27
C GLY A 71 9.55 8.49 -21.30
N GLU A 72 10.51 7.62 -21.04
CA GLU A 72 10.36 6.45 -20.16
C GLU A 72 10.29 6.86 -18.69
N ASP A 73 9.49 6.15 -17.91
CA ASP A 73 9.39 6.36 -16.46
C ASP A 73 10.69 5.96 -15.73
N VAL A 74 10.99 6.65 -14.64
CA VAL A 74 12.08 6.25 -13.73
C VAL A 74 11.65 4.96 -13.03
N GLN A 75 12.45 3.90 -13.16
CA GLN A 75 12.00 2.58 -12.70
C GLN A 75 12.09 2.40 -11.17
N ASN A 76 13.03 3.08 -10.51
CA ASN A 76 13.25 2.97 -9.08
C ASN A 76 13.46 4.35 -8.46
N LEU A 77 12.77 4.63 -7.35
CA LEU A 77 12.89 5.87 -6.59
C LEU A 77 13.29 5.57 -5.15
N ASP A 78 14.20 6.39 -4.62
CA ASP A 78 14.46 6.52 -3.19
C ASP A 78 13.87 7.85 -2.72
N VAL A 79 12.84 7.78 -1.87
CA VAL A 79 12.17 8.95 -1.29
C VAL A 79 12.56 9.09 0.17
N TYR A 80 12.86 10.32 0.59
CA TYR A 80 13.29 10.63 1.96
C TYR A 80 12.33 11.65 2.59
N ALA A 81 12.04 11.47 3.87
CA ALA A 81 11.30 12.43 4.70
C ALA A 81 12.01 12.66 6.04
N SER A 82 11.96 13.88 6.55
CA SER A 82 12.57 14.35 7.81
C SER A 82 11.64 15.32 8.52
#